data_AF-A0A4E0QW73-F1
#
_entry.id   AF-A0A4E0QW73-F1
#
_cell.length_a   1.000
_cell.length_b   1.000
_cell.length_c   1.000
_cell.angle_alpha   90.00
_cell.angle_beta   90.00
_cell.angle_gamma   90.00
#
_symmetry.space_group_name_H-M   'P 1'
#
loop_
_entity.id
_entity.type
_entity.pdbx_description
1 polymer ?
#
loop_
_entity_poly.entity_id
_entity_poly.type
_entity_poly.pdbx_seq_one_letter_code
_entity_poly.pdbx_strand_id
1 'polypeptide(L)'
;MKPGDIIRSHVDIPLIPVDPCDGDAHPVGALPVGTTVCLMELQPGTGAIRCRTAGASATVIRRGKLVGDPTAMSVADMSADHLNDLTDDHVVMLRNNGNRKLLRLLPNCMVVVGQVSNEEHNKERFSKFGEKKWRGIKQRSGLWQRKTGRFGRKIRPIGPPLNCVTPPLPAGKLILKYTRPGDPEYTREKERRLHALMHPVPNERPPAPVPQKSNGLPTSQPLFRWCSWASVR
;
A
#
# COMPACT_ATOMS: atom_id res chain seq x y z
N MET A 1 27.11 10.71 -0.08
CA MET A 1 27.37 11.53 -1.26
C MET A 1 28.03 12.84 -0.87
N LYS A 2 29.24 13.05 -1.38
CA LYS A 2 30.02 14.28 -1.30
C LYS A 2 30.28 14.80 -2.73
N PRO A 3 30.57 16.09 -2.90
CA PRO A 3 31.01 16.61 -4.19
C PRO A 3 32.25 15.84 -4.67
N GLY A 4 32.21 15.35 -5.91
CA GLY A 4 33.29 14.55 -6.51
C GLY A 4 33.04 13.04 -6.56
N ASP A 5 32.00 12.54 -5.87
CA ASP A 5 31.61 11.14 -5.97
C ASP A 5 31.06 10.83 -7.38
N ILE A 6 31.45 9.69 -7.95
CA ILE A 6 30.94 9.18 -9.22
C ILE A 6 29.76 8.25 -8.92
N ILE A 7 28.58 8.61 -9.43
CA ILE A 7 27.35 7.83 -9.32
C ILE A 7 26.98 7.22 -10.67
N ARG A 8 26.45 5.99 -10.62
CA ARG A 8 26.06 5.22 -11.79
C ARG A 8 24.58 4.85 -11.74
N SER A 9 23.99 4.70 -12.92
CA SER A 9 22.62 4.21 -13.07
C SER A 9 22.62 3.02 -14.02
N HIS A 10 22.12 1.90 -13.53
CA HIS A 10 22.03 0.64 -14.26
C HIS A 10 20.56 0.24 -14.42
N VAL A 11 20.22 -0.36 -15.56
CA VAL A 11 18.85 -0.82 -15.87
C VAL A 11 18.75 -2.35 -15.88
N ASP A 12 19.87 -3.02 -16.15
CA ASP A 12 19.90 -4.47 -16.32
C ASP A 12 19.85 -5.22 -14.97
N ILE A 13 19.19 -6.37 -14.96
CA ILE A 13 19.14 -7.28 -13.81
C ILE A 13 20.09 -8.45 -14.11
N PRO A 14 21.29 -8.48 -13.51
CA PRO A 14 22.18 -9.61 -13.63
C PRO A 14 21.68 -10.80 -12.81
N LEU A 15 22.13 -12.01 -13.21
CA LEU A 15 21.88 -13.24 -12.46
C LEU A 15 22.45 -13.14 -11.03
N ILE A 16 23.72 -12.77 -10.93
CA ILE A 16 24.42 -12.54 -9.67
C ILE A 16 24.09 -11.12 -9.18
N PRO A 17 23.60 -10.94 -7.94
CA PRO A 17 23.35 -9.61 -7.41
C PRO A 17 24.61 -8.74 -7.37
N VAL A 18 24.44 -7.44 -7.63
CA VAL A 18 25.52 -6.45 -7.70
C VAL A 18 25.84 -5.94 -6.30
N ASP A 19 27.11 -5.62 -6.07
CA ASP A 19 27.53 -4.96 -4.83
C ASP A 19 26.93 -3.54 -4.75
N PRO A 20 26.18 -3.22 -3.67
CA PRO A 20 25.48 -1.96 -3.54
C PRO A 20 26.45 -0.82 -3.16
N CYS A 21 26.63 0.15 -4.06
CA CYS A 21 27.36 1.39 -3.78
C CYS A 21 26.37 2.53 -3.48
N ASP A 22 26.61 3.30 -2.42
CA ASP A 22 25.70 4.36 -2.00
C ASP A 22 25.55 5.46 -3.07
N GLY A 23 24.30 5.76 -3.43
CA GLY A 23 23.96 6.74 -4.46
C GLY A 23 23.79 6.16 -5.86
N ASP A 24 24.24 4.93 -6.11
CA ASP A 24 24.00 4.26 -7.39
C ASP A 24 22.54 3.83 -7.53
N ALA A 25 22.03 3.88 -8.76
CA ALA A 25 20.68 3.49 -9.11
C ALA A 25 20.67 2.13 -9.81
N HIS A 26 19.86 1.20 -9.30
CA HIS A 26 19.72 -0.15 -9.84
C HIS A 26 18.24 -0.57 -9.84
N PRO A 27 17.85 -1.53 -10.69
CA PRO A 27 16.59 -2.23 -10.50
C PRO A 27 16.63 -3.00 -9.19
N VAL A 28 15.51 -3.03 -8.46
CA VAL A 28 15.39 -3.69 -7.15
C VAL A 28 15.82 -5.16 -7.20
N GLY A 29 15.59 -5.84 -8.33
CA GLY A 29 15.97 -7.23 -8.53
C GLY A 29 17.48 -7.50 -8.60
N ALA A 30 18.28 -6.49 -8.96
CA ALA A 30 19.73 -6.62 -9.03
C ALA A 30 20.42 -6.56 -7.67
N LEU A 31 19.74 -6.06 -6.64
CA LEU A 31 20.33 -5.82 -5.33
C LEU A 31 20.24 -7.06 -4.42
N PRO A 32 21.23 -7.28 -3.54
CA PRO A 32 21.15 -8.33 -2.53
C PRO A 32 20.11 -8.00 -1.46
N VAL A 33 19.69 -9.04 -0.74
CA VAL A 33 18.80 -8.91 0.42
C VAL A 33 19.55 -8.19 1.56
N GLY A 34 18.86 -7.32 2.28
CA GLY A 34 19.41 -6.52 3.37
C GLY A 34 19.88 -5.13 2.95
N THR A 35 19.92 -4.85 1.65
CA THR A 35 20.31 -3.52 1.14
C THR A 35 19.33 -2.44 1.57
N THR A 36 19.89 -1.32 2.02
CA THR A 36 19.15 -0.08 2.28
C THR A 36 18.99 0.69 0.98
N VAL A 37 17.77 1.07 0.67
CA VAL A 37 17.42 1.79 -0.55
C VAL A 37 16.52 2.98 -0.25
N CYS A 38 16.58 4.00 -1.09
CA CYS A 38 15.73 5.18 -1.10
C CYS A 38 15.22 5.47 -2.53
N LEU A 39 14.39 6.50 -2.66
CA LEU A 39 13.83 6.93 -3.96
C LEU A 39 13.21 5.78 -4.77
N MET A 40 12.33 5.02 -4.13
CA MET A 40 11.78 3.82 -4.73
C MET A 40 10.60 4.10 -5.65
N GLU A 41 10.65 3.47 -6.80
CA GLU A 41 9.56 3.36 -7.76
C GLU A 41 8.57 2.26 -7.35
N LEU A 42 7.27 2.52 -7.47
CA LEU A 42 6.25 1.51 -7.16
C LEU A 42 5.94 0.60 -8.35
N GLN A 43 6.02 1.15 -9.55
CA GLN A 43 5.78 0.48 -10.83
C GLN A 43 6.80 0.95 -11.85
N PRO A 44 7.39 0.06 -12.66
CA PRO A 44 8.44 0.44 -13.62
C PRO A 44 7.99 1.57 -14.55
N GLY A 45 8.80 2.62 -14.66
CA GLY A 45 8.55 3.81 -15.49
C GLY A 45 7.73 4.94 -14.83
N THR A 46 7.21 4.76 -13.60
CA THR A 46 6.46 5.82 -12.89
C THR A 46 7.39 6.83 -12.19
N GLY A 47 8.64 6.45 -11.96
CA GLY A 47 9.62 7.20 -11.19
C GLY A 47 9.47 7.02 -9.68
N ALA A 48 10.40 7.63 -8.94
CA ALA A 48 10.49 7.51 -7.50
C ALA A 48 9.30 8.18 -6.79
N ILE A 49 8.41 7.38 -6.20
CA ILE A 49 7.26 7.87 -5.43
C ILE A 49 7.51 7.75 -3.92
N ARG A 50 8.20 6.68 -3.51
CA ARG A 50 8.37 6.29 -2.10
C ARG A 50 9.77 6.60 -1.58
N CYS A 51 9.91 6.83 -0.27
CA CYS A 51 11.18 7.14 0.40
C CYS A 51 11.93 8.35 -0.21
N ARG A 52 11.22 9.47 -0.36
CA ARG A 52 11.78 10.76 -0.85
C ARG A 52 12.09 11.77 0.26
N THR A 53 11.47 11.61 1.42
CA THR A 53 11.63 12.54 2.54
C THR A 53 13.01 12.41 3.16
N ALA A 54 13.53 13.49 3.76
CA ALA A 54 14.81 13.50 4.46
C ALA A 54 14.93 12.33 5.47
N GLY A 55 16.06 11.62 5.45
CA GLY A 55 16.30 10.44 6.29
C GLY A 55 15.43 9.22 6.00
N ALA A 56 14.65 9.20 4.92
CA ALA A 56 13.85 8.02 4.59
C ALA A 56 14.67 6.93 3.91
N SER A 57 14.46 5.69 4.34
CA SER A 57 15.03 4.50 3.75
C SER A 57 14.07 3.31 3.86
N ALA A 58 14.29 2.32 2.99
CA ALA A 58 13.66 1.02 3.02
C ALA A 58 14.72 -0.07 2.94
N THR A 59 14.37 -1.28 3.35
CA THR A 59 15.28 -2.43 3.37
C THR A 59 14.72 -3.56 2.51
N VAL A 60 15.55 -4.12 1.63
CA VAL A 60 15.19 -5.32 0.85
C VAL A 60 15.14 -6.50 1.81
N ILE A 61 13.98 -7.16 1.93
CA ILE A 61 13.77 -8.28 2.86
C ILE A 61 13.90 -9.62 2.17
N ARG A 62 13.34 -9.74 0.98
CA ARG A 62 13.29 -11.00 0.24
C ARG A 62 13.37 -10.71 -1.23
N ARG A 63 14.25 -11.44 -1.91
CA ARG A 63 14.31 -11.56 -3.35
C ARG A 63 13.63 -12.88 -3.76
N GLY A 64 12.80 -12.83 -4.79
CA GLY A 64 12.21 -14.03 -5.39
C GLY A 64 13.29 -14.91 -6.05
N LYS A 65 13.05 -16.22 -6.10
CA LYS A 65 14.02 -17.20 -6.64
C LYS A 65 14.34 -16.99 -8.13
N LEU A 66 13.34 -16.58 -8.92
CA LEU A 66 13.41 -16.47 -10.38
C LEU A 66 13.83 -15.06 -10.84
N VAL A 67 14.21 -14.18 -9.92
CA VAL A 67 14.63 -12.82 -10.23
C VAL A 67 16.03 -12.86 -10.85
N GLY A 68 16.16 -12.49 -12.13
CA GLY A 68 17.44 -12.42 -12.86
C GLY A 68 17.76 -13.64 -13.72
N ASP A 69 16.91 -14.66 -13.74
CA ASP A 69 17.04 -15.81 -14.64
C ASP A 69 16.53 -15.42 -16.04
N PRO A 70 17.37 -15.43 -17.10
CA PRO A 70 16.94 -15.08 -18.45
C PRO A 70 15.97 -16.09 -19.06
N THR A 71 15.91 -17.30 -18.49
CA THR A 71 15.01 -18.40 -18.89
C THR A 71 13.66 -18.32 -18.19
N ALA A 72 13.55 -17.54 -17.11
CA ALA A 72 12.27 -17.29 -16.44
C ALA A 72 11.46 -16.29 -17.27
N MET A 73 10.16 -16.56 -17.40
CA MET A 73 9.27 -15.87 -18.35
C MET A 73 9.34 -14.34 -18.29
N SER A 74 9.24 -13.70 -19.46
CA SER A 74 9.17 -12.25 -19.56
C SER A 74 7.87 -11.75 -18.93
N VAL A 75 7.94 -10.63 -18.21
CA VAL A 75 6.77 -9.98 -17.56
C VAL A 75 5.68 -9.61 -18.60
N ALA A 76 6.01 -9.59 -19.90
CA ALA A 76 5.10 -9.32 -21.00
C ALA A 76 4.18 -10.50 -21.37
N ASP A 77 4.56 -11.74 -21.02
CA ASP A 77 3.77 -12.95 -21.33
C ASP A 77 2.73 -13.27 -20.24
N MET A 78 2.70 -12.49 -19.16
CA MET A 78 1.77 -12.66 -18.06
C MET A 78 0.46 -11.93 -18.36
N SER A 79 -0.59 -12.69 -18.71
CA SER A 79 -1.93 -12.15 -18.88
C SER A 79 -2.39 -11.43 -17.61
N ALA A 80 -3.15 -10.34 -17.76
CA ALA A 80 -3.62 -9.50 -16.65
C ALA A 80 -4.42 -10.26 -15.58
N ASP A 81 -4.91 -11.46 -15.92
CA ASP A 81 -5.71 -12.32 -15.07
C ASP A 81 -4.86 -13.23 -14.15
N HIS A 82 -3.59 -13.51 -14.47
CA HIS A 82 -2.63 -14.26 -13.62
C HIS A 82 -1.76 -13.37 -12.71
N LEU A 83 -1.96 -12.05 -12.76
CA LEU A 83 -1.15 -11.06 -12.05
C LEU A 83 -1.33 -11.09 -10.52
N ASN A 84 -2.45 -11.63 -10.05
CA ASN A 84 -2.71 -11.88 -8.62
C ASN A 84 -2.03 -13.17 -8.10
N ASP A 85 -1.67 -14.08 -9.01
CA ASP A 85 -1.02 -15.36 -8.74
C ASP A 85 0.49 -15.32 -9.06
N LEU A 86 1.08 -14.13 -9.33
CA LEU A 86 2.54 -14.00 -9.30
C LEU A 86 3.01 -14.47 -7.92
N THR A 87 3.58 -15.67 -7.90
CA THR A 87 4.14 -16.28 -6.70
C THR A 87 5.23 -15.35 -6.16
N ASP A 88 5.49 -15.42 -4.86
CA ASP A 88 6.55 -14.65 -4.18
C ASP A 88 7.98 -14.95 -4.73
N ASP A 89 8.08 -15.74 -5.79
CA ASP A 89 9.31 -16.14 -6.47
C ASP A 89 9.76 -15.16 -7.56
N HIS A 90 8.86 -14.28 -8.03
CA HIS A 90 9.17 -13.27 -9.07
C HIS A 90 9.23 -11.84 -8.52
N VAL A 91 8.84 -11.64 -7.27
CA VAL A 91 8.62 -10.33 -6.64
C VAL A 91 9.72 -10.05 -5.63
N VAL A 92 10.10 -8.79 -5.48
CA VAL A 92 10.97 -8.36 -4.40
C VAL A 92 10.16 -7.67 -3.31
N MET A 93 10.39 -8.09 -2.06
CA MET A 93 9.74 -7.52 -0.89
C MET A 93 10.63 -6.49 -0.21
N LEU A 94 10.10 -5.29 -0.04
CA LEU A 94 10.77 -4.18 0.65
C LEU A 94 10.02 -3.79 1.91
N ARG A 95 10.74 -3.46 2.98
CA ARG A 95 10.17 -2.89 4.20
C ARG A 95 10.53 -1.43 4.31
N ASN A 96 9.52 -0.58 4.43
CA ASN A 96 9.75 0.81 4.83
C ASN A 96 10.18 0.85 6.29
N ASN A 97 11.33 1.46 6.59
CA ASN A 97 11.88 1.48 7.95
C ASN A 97 10.98 2.26 8.93
N GLY A 98 10.33 3.34 8.48
CA GLY A 98 9.43 4.15 9.32
C GLY A 98 8.09 3.45 9.64
N ASN A 99 7.34 3.06 8.61
CA ASN A 99 5.98 2.51 8.78
C ASN A 99 5.95 1.00 9.03
N ARG A 100 7.09 0.30 8.91
CA ARG A 100 7.23 -1.17 8.94
C ARG A 100 6.33 -1.92 7.96
N LYS A 101 5.70 -1.22 7.01
CA LYS A 101 4.87 -1.81 5.96
C LYS A 101 5.74 -2.47 4.91
N LEU A 102 5.36 -3.69 4.57
CA LEU A 102 5.91 -4.46 3.47
C LEU A 102 5.32 -3.98 2.14
N LEU A 103 6.16 -3.91 1.12
CA LEU A 103 5.86 -3.56 -0.26
C LEU A 103 6.25 -4.75 -1.13
N ARG A 104 5.36 -5.16 -2.03
CA ARG A 104 5.63 -6.17 -3.06
C ARG A 104 5.83 -5.44 -4.39
N LEU A 105 7.07 -5.42 -4.88
CA LEU A 105 7.48 -4.70 -6.10
C LEU A 105 7.92 -5.65 -7.21
N LEU A 106 7.78 -5.20 -8.45
CA LEU A 106 8.42 -5.84 -9.60
C LEU A 106 9.94 -5.69 -9.50
N PRO A 107 10.72 -6.68 -9.98
CA PRO A 107 12.18 -6.64 -9.91
C PRO A 107 12.76 -5.51 -10.76
N ASN A 108 12.04 -5.07 -11.80
CA ASN A 108 12.44 -4.00 -12.71
C ASN A 108 12.23 -2.58 -12.14
N CYS A 109 11.55 -2.44 -10.99
CA CYS A 109 11.36 -1.11 -10.40
C CYS A 109 12.72 -0.51 -10.03
N MET A 110 12.92 0.76 -10.35
CA MET A 110 14.17 1.47 -10.05
C MET A 110 14.22 1.92 -8.59
N VAL A 111 15.40 1.79 -8.00
CA VAL A 111 15.74 2.28 -6.67
C VAL A 111 17.14 2.89 -6.63
N VAL A 112 17.37 3.74 -5.65
CA VAL A 112 18.71 4.27 -5.34
C VAL A 112 19.20 3.62 -4.06
N VAL A 113 20.45 3.17 -4.06
CA VAL A 113 21.09 2.57 -2.89
C VAL A 113 21.39 3.65 -1.86
N GLY A 114 21.11 3.34 -0.59
CA GLY A 114 21.38 4.19 0.56
C GLY A 114 20.13 4.85 1.16
N GLN A 115 20.35 5.97 1.83
CA GLN A 115 19.33 6.74 2.55
C GLN A 115 19.29 8.19 2.06
N VAL A 116 18.11 8.81 2.10
CA VAL A 116 17.98 10.24 1.78
C VAL A 116 18.77 11.08 2.79
N SER A 117 19.51 12.06 2.29
CA SER A 117 20.30 13.00 3.11
C SER A 117 19.46 13.74 4.16
N ASN A 118 20.17 14.40 5.10
CA ASN A 118 19.59 15.15 6.21
C ASN A 118 18.76 14.28 7.16
N GLU A 119 19.40 13.28 7.76
CA GLU A 119 18.75 12.34 8.69
C GLU A 119 18.27 13.02 9.98
N GLU A 120 18.97 14.07 10.39
CA GLU A 120 18.67 14.80 11.61
C GLU A 120 17.57 15.85 11.45
N HIS A 121 16.95 15.94 10.27
CA HIS A 121 15.89 16.90 10.00
C HIS A 121 14.73 16.84 11.02
N ASN A 122 14.42 15.64 11.52
CA ASN A 122 13.37 15.46 12.53
C ASN A 122 13.74 15.98 13.93
N LYS A 123 15.03 16.21 14.20
CA LYS A 123 15.53 16.74 15.48
C LYS A 123 15.59 18.28 15.48
N GLU A 124 15.54 18.91 14.31
CA GLU A 124 15.53 20.36 14.17
C GLU A 124 14.34 20.96 14.94
N ARG A 125 14.62 21.94 15.82
CA ARG A 125 13.60 22.68 16.57
C ARG A 125 13.49 24.09 16.02
N PHE A 126 12.26 24.60 15.92
CA PHE A 126 12.05 26.02 15.65
C PHE A 126 12.57 26.84 16.82
N SER A 127 13.50 27.77 16.56
CA SER A 127 14.07 28.60 17.63
C SER A 127 13.06 29.63 18.13
N LYS A 128 12.26 30.20 17.22
CA LYS A 128 11.24 31.20 17.54
C LYS A 128 9.96 30.98 16.75
N PHE A 129 8.87 31.50 17.27
CA PHE A 129 7.55 31.42 16.63
C PHE A 129 7.54 31.96 15.18
N GLY A 130 8.24 33.08 14.93
CA GLY A 130 8.30 33.72 13.61
C GLY A 130 8.94 32.85 12.50
N GLU A 131 9.79 31.89 12.86
CA GLU A 131 10.44 31.00 11.90
C GLU A 131 9.41 30.11 11.16
N LYS A 132 8.32 29.73 11.84
CA LYS A 132 7.21 28.99 11.21
C LYS A 132 6.56 29.81 10.08
N LYS A 133 6.48 31.13 10.24
CA LYS A 133 5.94 32.04 9.22
C LYS A 133 6.85 32.11 8.00
N TRP A 134 8.17 32.11 8.18
CA TRP A 134 9.13 32.04 7.06
C TRP A 134 8.99 30.76 6.23
N ARG A 135 8.59 29.65 6.86
CA ARG A 135 8.26 28.38 6.18
C ARG A 135 6.82 28.29 5.66
N GLY A 136 6.07 29.39 5.67
CA GLY A 136 4.69 29.44 5.17
C GLY A 136 3.64 28.78 6.06
N ILE A 137 3.96 28.45 7.31
CA ILE A 137 3.04 27.79 8.24
C ILE A 137 2.24 28.84 9.00
N LYS A 138 0.92 28.87 8.79
CA LYS A 138 -0.02 29.74 9.51
C LYS A 138 -0.35 29.19 10.90
N GLN A 139 -0.80 30.08 11.79
CA GLN A 139 -1.34 29.71 13.10
C GLN A 139 -2.60 28.85 12.93
N ARG A 140 -2.83 27.93 13.89
CA ARG A 140 -4.10 27.21 13.97
C ARG A 140 -5.19 28.16 14.48
N SER A 141 -6.46 27.80 14.25
CA SER A 141 -7.58 28.54 14.82
C SER A 141 -7.56 28.50 16.35
N GLY A 142 -8.04 29.57 16.98
CA GLY A 142 -8.30 29.63 18.42
C GLY A 142 -9.62 28.97 18.84
N LEU A 143 -10.33 28.32 17.91
CA LEU A 143 -11.62 27.68 18.17
C LEU A 143 -11.41 26.46 19.07
N TRP A 144 -11.98 26.52 20.27
CA TRP A 144 -11.97 25.40 21.18
C TRP A 144 -12.94 24.30 20.73
N GLN A 145 -12.49 23.05 20.74
CA GLN A 145 -13.30 21.88 20.38
C GLN A 145 -13.15 20.79 21.43
N ARG A 146 -14.27 20.17 21.81
CA ARG A 146 -14.28 19.01 22.72
C ARG A 146 -13.62 17.80 22.05
N LYS A 147 -12.70 17.14 22.75
CA LYS A 147 -12.09 15.89 22.28
C LYS A 147 -13.15 14.78 22.25
N THR A 148 -13.29 14.14 21.10
CA THR A 148 -14.12 12.94 20.91
C THR A 148 -13.31 11.65 21.04
N GLY A 149 -13.97 10.49 21.00
CA GLY A 149 -13.31 9.17 21.08
C GLY A 149 -12.32 8.85 19.93
N ARG A 150 -12.23 9.71 18.90
CA ARG A 150 -11.24 9.59 17.81
C ARG A 150 -9.81 9.91 18.26
N PHE A 151 -9.63 10.80 19.24
CA PHE A 151 -8.32 11.32 19.63
C PHE A 151 -7.51 10.39 20.55
N GLY A 152 -8.12 9.34 21.09
CA GLY A 152 -7.39 8.32 21.87
C GLY A 152 -6.43 7.52 21.01
N ARG A 153 -5.32 7.04 21.61
CA ARG A 153 -4.34 6.16 20.95
C ARG A 153 -5.04 4.93 20.38
N LYS A 154 -4.79 4.61 19.11
CA LYS A 154 -5.34 3.44 18.43
C LYS A 154 -4.21 2.46 18.13
N ILE A 155 -4.29 1.26 18.69
CA ILE A 155 -3.42 0.15 18.33
C ILE A 155 -4.07 -0.56 17.15
N ARG A 156 -3.37 -0.64 16.02
CA ARG A 156 -3.85 -1.29 14.81
C ARG A 156 -2.90 -2.44 14.46
N PRO A 157 -3.43 -3.59 13.99
CA PRO A 157 -2.58 -4.64 13.44
C PRO A 157 -1.80 -4.11 12.23
N ILE A 158 -0.64 -4.71 11.97
CA ILE A 158 0.10 -4.45 10.73
C ILE A 158 -0.74 -5.04 9.59
N GLY A 159 -1.13 -4.19 8.64
CA GLY A 159 -1.91 -4.62 7.49
C GLY A 159 -1.12 -5.54 6.54
N PRO A 160 -1.79 -6.16 5.57
CA PRO A 160 -1.12 -6.97 4.54
C PRO A 160 -0.08 -6.15 3.76
N PRO A 161 0.89 -6.81 3.10
CA PRO A 161 1.84 -6.13 2.22
C PRO A 161 1.10 -5.36 1.13
N LEU A 162 1.59 -4.17 0.80
CA LEU A 162 1.05 -3.40 -0.30
C LEU A 162 1.56 -4.00 -1.62
N ASN A 163 0.63 -4.52 -2.43
CA ASN A 163 0.91 -5.06 -3.75
C ASN A 163 1.01 -3.91 -4.77
N CYS A 164 2.18 -3.69 -5.35
CA CYS A 164 2.39 -2.69 -6.40
C CYS A 164 2.58 -3.32 -7.80
N VAL A 165 2.53 -4.64 -7.88
CA VAL A 165 2.74 -5.44 -9.10
C VAL A 165 1.61 -5.23 -10.12
N THR A 166 0.36 -5.15 -9.68
CA THR A 166 -0.79 -4.94 -10.56
C THR A 166 -0.82 -3.49 -11.05
N PRO A 167 -0.81 -3.23 -12.38
CA PRO A 167 -1.02 -1.88 -12.90
C PRO A 167 -2.40 -1.38 -12.46
N PRO A 168 -2.57 -0.08 -12.18
CA PRO A 168 -3.89 0.47 -11.93
C PRO A 168 -4.79 0.18 -13.13
N LEU A 169 -6.05 -0.17 -12.88
CA LEU A 169 -7.05 -0.37 -13.93
C LEU A 169 -7.05 0.86 -14.87
N PRO A 170 -6.98 0.67 -16.21
CA PRO A 170 -6.99 1.79 -17.14
C PRO A 170 -8.31 2.55 -17.00
N ALA A 171 -8.24 3.89 -17.00
CA ALA A 171 -9.37 4.77 -16.72
C ALA A 171 -10.61 4.55 -17.63
N GLY A 172 -10.44 3.90 -18.78
CA GLY A 172 -11.52 3.56 -19.72
C GLY A 172 -12.26 2.24 -19.46
N LYS A 173 -11.85 1.42 -18.48
CA LYS A 173 -12.50 0.13 -18.20
C LYS A 173 -13.68 0.34 -17.25
N LEU A 174 -14.87 0.56 -17.81
CA LEU A 174 -16.12 0.53 -17.05
C LEU A 174 -16.41 -0.90 -16.61
N ILE A 175 -16.44 -1.16 -15.30
CA ILE A 175 -16.93 -2.43 -14.76
C ILE A 175 -18.46 -2.37 -14.78
N LEU A 176 -19.06 -2.75 -15.90
CA LEU A 176 -20.51 -2.89 -16.05
C LEU A 176 -20.97 -4.21 -15.41
N LYS A 177 -21.48 -4.14 -14.18
CA LYS A 177 -22.25 -5.24 -13.59
C LYS A 177 -23.68 -5.17 -14.12
N TYR A 178 -24.02 -5.96 -15.14
CA TYR A 178 -25.39 -6.04 -15.66
C TYR A 178 -26.10 -7.32 -15.20
N THR A 179 -27.40 -7.20 -14.95
CA THR A 179 -28.30 -8.32 -14.61
C THR A 179 -28.90 -8.90 -15.88
N ARG A 180 -28.84 -10.22 -16.09
CA ARG A 180 -29.47 -10.91 -17.24
C ARG A 180 -31.00 -10.76 -17.17
N PRO A 181 -31.71 -10.61 -18.30
CA PRO A 181 -33.12 -10.19 -18.34
C PRO A 181 -34.16 -11.20 -17.79
N GLY A 182 -33.76 -12.41 -17.35
CA GLY A 182 -34.70 -13.47 -16.93
C GLY A 182 -35.18 -13.45 -15.48
N ASP A 183 -34.46 -12.79 -14.56
CA ASP A 183 -34.81 -12.88 -13.13
C ASP A 183 -35.88 -11.85 -12.71
N PRO A 184 -36.89 -12.23 -11.90
CA PRO A 184 -37.86 -11.31 -11.33
C PRO A 184 -37.18 -10.17 -10.56
N GLU A 185 -37.72 -8.96 -10.66
CA GLU A 185 -37.15 -7.74 -10.07
C GLU A 185 -36.94 -7.86 -8.55
N TYR A 186 -37.87 -8.55 -7.87
CA TYR A 186 -37.77 -8.89 -6.46
C TYR A 186 -36.51 -9.70 -6.11
N THR A 187 -36.18 -10.72 -6.90
CA THR A 187 -35.00 -11.58 -6.67
C THR A 187 -33.72 -10.77 -6.89
N ARG A 188 -33.71 -9.91 -7.91
CA ARG A 188 -32.59 -9.01 -8.19
C ARG A 188 -32.36 -7.98 -7.09
N GLU A 189 -33.42 -7.38 -6.56
CA GLU A 189 -33.32 -6.46 -5.42
C GLU A 189 -32.78 -7.15 -4.17
N LYS A 190 -33.24 -8.37 -3.91
CA LYS A 190 -32.79 -9.18 -2.78
C LYS A 190 -31.31 -9.54 -2.90
N GLU A 191 -30.86 -9.97 -4.07
CA GLU A 191 -29.47 -10.28 -4.35
C GLU A 191 -28.57 -9.04 -4.31
N ARG A 192 -29.03 -7.90 -4.86
CA ARG A 192 -28.30 -6.62 -4.76
C ARG A 192 -28.14 -6.18 -3.30
N ARG A 193 -29.20 -6.32 -2.49
CA ARG A 193 -29.14 -6.06 -1.05
C ARG A 193 -28.18 -7.01 -0.34
N LEU A 194 -28.24 -8.30 -0.64
CA LEU A 194 -27.34 -9.30 -0.07
C LEU A 194 -25.87 -9.03 -0.46
N HIS A 195 -25.59 -8.77 -1.73
CA HIS A 195 -24.25 -8.44 -2.20
C HIS A 195 -23.73 -7.14 -1.56
N ALA A 196 -24.57 -6.11 -1.42
CA ALA A 196 -24.19 -4.86 -0.75
C ALA A 196 -23.87 -5.07 0.74
N LEU A 197 -24.57 -6.00 1.41
CA LEU A 197 -24.30 -6.37 2.80
C LEU A 197 -23.03 -7.21 2.96
N MET A 198 -22.77 -8.13 2.03
CA MET A 198 -21.63 -9.06 2.07
C MET A 198 -20.32 -8.44 1.58
N HIS A 199 -20.39 -7.48 0.66
CA HIS A 199 -19.24 -6.79 0.08
C HIS A 199 -19.36 -5.28 0.30
N PRO A 200 -19.13 -4.80 1.54
CA PRO A 200 -19.12 -3.37 1.81
C PRO A 200 -18.03 -2.68 0.98
N VAL A 201 -18.35 -1.51 0.41
CA VAL A 201 -17.37 -0.69 -0.33
C VAL A 201 -16.18 -0.40 0.60
N PRO A 202 -14.93 -0.55 0.14
CA PRO A 202 -13.77 -0.24 0.97
C PRO A 202 -13.85 1.21 1.48
N ASN A 203 -13.89 1.37 2.81
CA ASN A 203 -14.04 2.62 3.58
C ASN A 203 -15.48 3.13 3.85
N GLU A 204 -16.53 2.49 3.37
CA GLU A 204 -17.88 2.77 3.87
C GLU A 204 -18.11 2.04 5.20
N ARG A 205 -18.61 2.77 6.20
CA ARG A 205 -18.99 2.16 7.48
C ARG A 205 -20.35 1.49 7.29
N PRO A 206 -20.57 0.29 7.86
CA PRO A 206 -21.89 -0.31 7.85
C PRO A 206 -22.91 0.69 8.43
N PRO A 207 -24.12 0.79 7.86
CA PRO A 207 -25.13 1.74 8.30
C PRO A 207 -25.40 1.53 9.79
N ALA A 208 -25.30 2.60 10.57
CA ALA A 208 -25.58 2.56 11.99
C ALA A 208 -27.08 2.27 12.19
N PRO A 209 -27.46 1.40 13.14
CA PRO A 209 -28.86 1.22 13.47
C PRO A 209 -29.47 2.56 13.91
N VAL A 210 -30.61 2.93 13.34
CA VAL A 210 -31.33 4.13 13.75
C VAL A 210 -32.01 3.83 15.09
N PRO A 211 -31.65 4.53 16.18
CA PRO A 211 -32.26 4.30 17.48
C PRO A 211 -33.73 4.74 17.46
N GLN A 212 -34.63 3.90 17.97
CA GLN A 212 -36.02 4.27 18.16
C GLN A 212 -36.21 5.10 19.45
N LYS A 213 -37.35 5.79 19.53
CA LYS A 213 -37.73 6.73 20.61
C LYS A 213 -37.72 6.12 22.03
N SER A 214 -37.58 4.79 22.16
CA SER A 214 -37.68 4.02 23.40
C SER A 214 -36.67 2.86 23.53
N ASN A 215 -35.47 2.96 22.94
CA ASN A 215 -34.45 1.88 22.98
C ASN A 215 -34.92 0.51 22.42
N GLY A 216 -35.95 0.51 21.56
CA GLY A 216 -36.35 -0.68 20.81
C GLY A 216 -35.23 -1.18 19.91
N LEU A 217 -35.11 -2.51 19.77
CA LEU A 217 -34.18 -3.12 18.82
C LEU A 217 -34.45 -2.56 17.41
N PRO A 218 -33.42 -2.25 16.61
CA PRO A 218 -33.59 -1.71 15.27
C PRO A 218 -34.32 -2.72 14.37
N THR A 219 -35.27 -2.26 13.56
CA THR A 219 -36.04 -3.09 12.61
C THR A 219 -35.17 -3.80 11.56
N SER A 220 -33.92 -3.35 11.36
CA SER A 220 -32.98 -3.92 10.39
C SER A 220 -32.04 -4.98 10.97
N GLN A 221 -32.09 -5.28 12.28
CA GLN A 221 -31.31 -6.40 12.81
C GLN A 221 -32.01 -7.71 12.45
N PRO A 222 -31.34 -8.66 11.78
CA PRO A 222 -31.87 -10.02 11.69
C PRO A 222 -32.06 -10.54 13.12
N LEU A 223 -33.23 -11.12 13.40
CA LEU A 223 -33.48 -11.82 14.66
C LEU A 223 -32.33 -12.79 14.88
N PHE A 224 -31.55 -12.55 15.93
CA PHE A 224 -30.40 -13.37 16.30
C PHE A 224 -30.92 -14.76 16.71
N ARG A 225 -31.12 -15.65 15.74
CA ARG A 225 -31.36 -17.07 16.03
C ARG A 225 -30.02 -17.65 16.43
N TRP A 226 -29.93 -18.13 17.67
CA TRP A 226 -28.91 -19.09 18.05
C TRP A 226 -28.99 -20.26 17.08
N CYS A 227 -28.06 -20.34 16.12
CA CYS A 227 -27.72 -21.65 15.56
C CYS A 227 -27.02 -22.39 16.69
N SER A 228 -27.78 -23.20 17.42
CA SER A 228 -27.21 -24.23 18.26
C SER A 228 -26.23 -25.04 17.40
N TRP A 229 -25.03 -25.21 17.92
CA TRP A 229 -24.08 -26.23 17.47
C TRP A 229 -24.65 -27.63 17.79
N ALA A 230 -25.77 -27.98 17.17
CA ALA A 230 -26.44 -29.26 17.31
C ALA A 230 -26.80 -29.79 15.91
N SER A 231 -25.78 -29.93 15.06
CA SER A 231 -25.81 -30.81 13.88
C SER A 231 -24.43 -30.80 13.21
N VAL A 232 -23.40 -31.23 13.95
CA VAL A 232 -22.25 -31.89 13.36
C VAL A 232 -22.25 -33.31 13.91
N ARG A 233 -23.00 -34.17 13.23
CA ARG A 233 -22.73 -35.60 13.03
C ARG A 233 -23.28 -35.96 11.66
#